data_AF-A0A239PVA5-F1
#
_entry.id   AF-A0A239PVA5-F1
#
_cell.length_a   1.000
_cell.length_b   1.000
_cell.length_c   1.000
_cell.angle_alpha   90.00
_cell.angle_beta   90.00
_cell.angle_gamma   90.00
#
_symmetry.space_group_name_H-M   'P 1'
#
loop_
_entity.id
_entity.type
_entity.pdbx_description
1 polymer ?
#
loop_
_entity_poly.entity_id
_entity_poly.type
_entity_poly.pdbx_seq_one_letter_code
_entity_poly.pdbx_strand_id
1 'polypeptide(L)'
;MIRIVALIILFMAMIFAVIASVAGTKSSGGKNPVNEFLHGLTRSLDKADRMAPDLSGAFEKVELPLPKIVGARVDPAGQAWRAQDFAGQDLGGQSHAGASFAGALLRETIFTNALLDRASFEGAEAERAILRKARLAGARLDASALAGADFSDADLEGATLRAAGLAGAIFARADLTKASLSGARAEGADFSGVYATGAKMTGARLKQATFTGAELKGARFARADLAGATFAGAKLDGADFSGASIRGADLSAALGLTTAQLAGACADERTRLPDGVEAPRC
;
A
#
# COMPACT_ATOMS: atom_id res chain seq x y z
N MET A 1 35.47 25.87 19.71
CA MET A 1 34.88 27.17 20.10
C MET A 1 33.35 27.16 20.09
N ILE A 2 32.66 26.63 19.06
CA ILE A 2 31.19 26.61 18.99
C ILE A 2 30.54 25.81 20.14
N ARG A 3 31.11 24.67 20.55
CA ARG A 3 30.63 23.93 21.74
C ARG A 3 30.84 24.68 23.05
N ILE A 4 31.92 25.46 23.17
CA ILE A 4 32.17 26.33 24.34
C ILE A 4 31.17 27.48 24.35
N VAL A 5 30.85 28.05 23.18
CA VAL A 5 29.83 29.09 23.02
C VAL A 5 28.42 28.56 23.32
N ALA A 6 28.07 27.35 22.85
CA ALA A 6 26.80 26.70 23.17
C ALA A 6 26.69 26.36 24.67
N LEU A 7 27.77 25.91 25.29
CA LEU A 7 27.81 25.67 26.74
C LEU A 7 27.70 26.98 27.53
N ILE A 8 28.38 28.04 27.09
CA ILE A 8 28.31 29.39 27.71
C ILE A 8 26.89 29.96 27.57
N ILE A 9 26.22 29.76 26.44
CA ILE A 9 24.83 30.19 26.22
C ILE A 9 23.87 29.42 27.14
N LEU A 10 24.03 28.10 27.26
CA LEU A 10 23.22 27.27 28.17
C LEU A 10 23.47 27.63 29.65
N PHE A 11 24.72 27.91 29.99
CA PHE A 11 25.14 28.31 31.34
C PHE A 11 24.64 29.72 31.71
N MET A 12 24.70 30.67 30.77
CA MET A 12 24.15 32.03 30.94
C MET A 12 22.62 32.00 31.09
N ALA A 13 21.92 31.14 30.34
CA ALA A 13 20.47 30.97 30.46
C ALA A 13 20.06 30.42 31.84
N MET A 14 20.82 29.46 32.38
CA MET A 14 20.60 28.94 33.75
C MET A 14 20.86 29.99 34.83
N ILE A 15 21.95 30.78 34.74
CA ILE A 15 22.24 31.86 35.70
C ILE A 15 21.10 32.89 35.72
N PHE A 16 20.55 33.23 34.55
CA PHE A 16 19.48 34.22 34.43
C PHE A 16 18.15 33.73 35.02
N ALA A 17 17.84 32.44 34.90
CA ALA A 17 16.66 31.83 35.53
C ALA A 17 16.74 31.87 37.07
N VAL A 18 17.94 31.69 37.63
CA VAL A 18 18.18 31.80 39.08
C VAL A 18 18.04 33.25 39.56
N ILE A 19 18.58 34.22 38.83
CA ILE A 19 18.47 35.65 39.18
C ILE A 19 17.00 36.13 39.11
N ALA A 20 16.25 35.68 38.11
CA ALA A 20 14.82 35.99 37.97
C ALA A 20 13.95 35.36 39.08
N SER A 21 14.38 34.25 39.68
CA SER A 21 13.71 33.63 40.84
C SER A 21 14.02 34.33 42.16
N VAL A 22 15.15 35.05 42.27
CA VAL A 22 15.59 35.74 43.50
C VAL A 22 15.15 37.21 43.54
N ALA A 23 14.98 37.85 42.38
CA ALA A 23 14.51 39.23 42.27
C ALA A 23 12.98 39.30 42.06
N GLY A 24 12.22 39.00 43.10
CA GLY A 24 10.78 39.30 43.10
C GLY A 24 10.55 40.81 43.12
N THR A 25 10.23 41.43 41.98
CA THR A 25 9.45 42.69 41.95
C THR A 25 8.76 42.90 40.60
N LYS A 26 7.43 42.96 40.64
CA LYS A 26 6.66 43.83 39.74
C LYS A 26 6.87 45.27 40.23
N SER A 27 7.36 46.16 39.38
CA SER A 27 7.02 47.59 39.43
C SER A 27 6.69 48.04 38.01
N SER A 28 5.59 48.77 37.93
CA SER A 28 4.76 49.00 36.74
C SER A 28 5.38 49.97 35.75
N GLY A 29 5.19 49.70 34.44
CA GLY A 29 5.11 50.75 33.42
C GLY A 29 6.34 50.94 32.52
N GLY A 30 7.41 50.16 32.68
CA GLY A 30 8.56 50.14 31.76
C GLY A 30 8.69 48.81 31.02
N LYS A 31 9.03 48.84 29.72
CA LYS A 31 9.21 47.63 28.89
C LYS A 31 10.25 46.69 29.51
N ASN A 32 9.95 45.40 29.52
CA ASN A 32 10.77 44.37 30.18
C ASN A 32 12.11 44.18 29.43
N PRO A 33 13.27 44.45 30.05
CA PRO A 33 14.58 44.34 29.40
C PRO A 33 14.91 42.93 28.90
N VAL A 34 14.22 41.90 29.42
CA VAL A 34 14.32 40.51 28.94
C VAL A 34 13.75 40.36 27.52
N ASN A 35 12.68 41.08 27.17
CA ASN A 35 12.02 40.95 25.86
C ASN A 35 12.83 41.61 24.74
N GLU A 36 13.60 42.65 25.06
CA GLU A 36 14.45 43.36 24.11
C GLU A 36 15.73 42.55 23.79
N PHE A 37 16.27 41.83 24.78
CA PHE A 37 17.40 40.92 24.60
C PHE A 37 17.04 39.68 23.76
N LEU A 38 15.84 39.10 23.96
CA LEU A 38 15.34 37.95 23.16
C LEU A 38 15.17 38.29 21.67
N HIS A 39 14.80 39.54 21.35
CA HIS A 39 14.74 40.02 19.96
C HIS A 39 16.11 40.28 19.32
N GLY A 40 17.16 40.52 20.13
CA GLY A 40 18.55 40.63 19.65
C GLY A 40 19.21 39.26 19.38
N LEU A 41 18.89 38.26 20.21
CA LEU A 41 19.40 36.89 20.09
C LEU A 41 18.88 36.17 18.83
N THR A 42 17.60 36.35 18.51
CA THR A 42 16.95 35.77 17.33
C THR A 42 17.55 36.27 16.01
N ARG A 43 17.94 37.55 15.93
CA ARG A 43 18.65 38.12 14.76
C ARG A 43 20.11 37.68 14.64
N SER A 44 20.74 37.28 15.74
CA SER A 44 22.14 36.84 15.75
C SER A 44 22.28 35.36 15.38
N LEU A 45 21.30 34.53 15.73
CA LEU A 45 21.21 33.13 15.31
C LEU A 45 20.98 32.98 13.79
N ASP A 46 20.16 33.86 13.22
CA ASP A 46 19.84 33.90 11.77
C ASP A 46 21.05 34.25 10.87
N LYS A 47 22.11 34.84 11.46
CA LYS A 47 23.41 35.06 10.80
C LYS A 47 24.41 33.92 11.01
N ALA A 48 24.30 33.16 12.10
CA ALA A 48 25.18 32.04 12.42
C ALA A 48 24.88 30.80 11.55
N ASP A 49 23.62 30.61 11.14
CA ASP A 49 23.20 29.55 10.19
C ASP A 49 23.77 29.72 8.77
N ARG A 50 24.27 30.92 8.41
CA ARG A 50 24.69 31.24 7.03
C ARG A 50 26.17 31.05 6.73
N MET A 51 26.99 30.69 7.70
CA MET A 51 28.43 30.53 7.48
C MET A 51 28.91 29.23 8.12
N ALA A 52 28.97 28.20 7.27
CA ALA A 52 30.14 27.36 7.07
C ALA A 52 31.21 27.52 8.18
N PRO A 53 31.69 26.47 8.86
CA PRO A 53 32.11 25.22 8.24
C PRO A 53 32.21 24.06 9.26
N ASP A 54 31.10 23.44 9.66
CA ASP A 54 31.13 22.18 10.44
C ASP A 54 31.23 20.94 9.51
N LEU A 55 31.72 21.15 8.29
CA LEU A 55 31.90 20.12 7.25
C LEU A 55 33.10 19.21 7.51
N SER A 56 34.05 19.59 8.37
CA SER A 56 35.25 18.78 8.60
C SER A 56 35.11 17.80 9.77
N GLY A 57 34.08 17.94 10.62
CA GLY A 57 33.73 16.95 11.66
C GLY A 57 32.75 15.87 11.17
N ALA A 58 32.17 16.04 9.98
CA ALA A 58 31.18 15.12 9.39
C ALA A 58 31.80 13.86 8.78
N PHE A 59 33.11 13.84 8.50
CA PHE A 59 33.77 12.74 7.78
C PHE A 59 34.70 11.85 8.64
N GLU A 60 34.92 12.18 9.91
CA GLU A 60 35.79 11.41 10.81
C GLU A 60 35.01 10.49 11.79
N LYS A 61 33.67 10.43 11.66
CA LYS A 61 32.77 9.47 12.33
C LYS A 61 32.11 8.49 11.35
N VAL A 62 32.76 8.22 10.23
CA VAL A 62 32.27 7.24 9.23
C VAL A 62 32.55 5.82 9.75
N GLU A 63 31.88 5.41 10.82
CA GLU A 63 31.26 4.09 10.84
C GLU A 63 30.17 4.18 9.78
N LEU A 64 30.37 3.55 8.62
CA LEU A 64 29.31 3.41 7.62
C LEU A 64 28.14 2.69 8.29
N PRO A 65 27.02 3.37 8.57
CA PRO A 65 25.83 2.65 8.94
C PRO A 65 25.38 1.95 7.66
N LEU A 66 25.33 0.62 7.67
CA LEU A 66 24.43 -0.10 6.77
C LEU A 66 23.05 0.57 6.83
N PRO A 67 22.32 0.71 5.70
CA PRO A 67 21.01 1.32 5.70
C PRO A 67 20.16 0.66 6.78
N LYS A 68 19.66 1.46 7.73
CA LYS A 68 18.75 0.94 8.75
C LYS A 68 17.51 0.43 8.01
N ILE A 69 17.32 -0.88 7.97
CA ILE A 69 15.99 -1.46 7.70
C ILE A 69 15.16 -1.16 8.94
N VAL A 70 14.41 -0.07 8.89
CA VAL A 70 13.45 0.34 9.91
C VAL A 70 12.14 -0.39 9.63
N GLY A 71 11.64 -1.22 10.56
CA GLY A 71 10.27 -1.75 10.44
C GLY A 71 9.90 -3.05 11.17
N ALA A 72 10.71 -3.56 12.09
CA ALA A 72 10.28 -4.68 12.94
C ALA A 72 9.23 -4.23 13.99
N ARG A 73 7.97 -4.62 13.76
CA ARG A 73 6.81 -4.76 14.68
C ARG A 73 6.22 -3.54 15.42
N VAL A 74 4.95 -3.29 15.05
CA VAL A 74 3.73 -2.88 15.80
C VAL A 74 3.82 -1.76 16.86
N ASP A 75 3.01 -0.71 16.66
CA ASP A 75 2.49 0.11 17.76
C ASP A 75 1.12 -0.44 18.23
N PRO A 76 0.96 -0.84 19.51
CA PRO A 76 -0.31 -1.22 20.14
C PRO A 76 -1.36 -0.09 20.22
N ALA A 77 -0.99 1.16 19.90
CA ALA A 77 -1.84 2.35 20.00
C ALA A 77 -2.21 2.98 18.64
N GLY A 78 -1.82 2.37 17.51
CA GLY A 78 -2.38 2.70 16.20
C GLY A 78 -2.12 4.12 15.67
N GLN A 79 -0.99 4.78 15.99
CA GLN A 79 -0.78 6.17 15.55
C GLN A 79 0.50 6.51 14.74
N ALA A 80 1.39 5.57 14.39
CA ALA A 80 2.73 5.96 13.90
C ALA A 80 3.10 5.76 12.41
N TRP A 81 2.22 5.31 11.49
CA TRP A 81 2.61 5.07 10.08
C TRP A 81 1.78 5.81 9.01
N ARG A 82 0.81 6.64 9.40
CA ARG A 82 0.06 7.44 8.43
C ARG A 82 1.02 8.43 7.73
N ALA A 83 1.08 8.35 6.41
CA ALA A 83 1.75 9.30 5.50
C ALA A 83 3.29 9.35 5.52
N GLN A 84 3.98 8.21 5.60
CA GLN A 84 5.38 8.15 5.15
C GLN A 84 5.46 8.05 3.63
N ASP A 85 6.40 8.77 3.03
CA ASP A 85 6.59 8.82 1.58
C ASP A 85 7.76 7.92 1.15
N PHE A 86 7.43 6.87 0.42
CA PHE A 86 8.36 5.96 -0.23
C PHE A 86 8.23 5.99 -1.75
N ALA A 87 7.57 7.00 -2.31
CA ALA A 87 7.32 7.06 -3.74
C ALA A 87 8.63 6.93 -4.53
N GLY A 88 8.65 6.04 -5.52
CA GLY A 88 9.81 5.74 -6.37
C GLY A 88 11.00 5.06 -5.67
N GLN A 89 10.94 4.77 -4.37
CA GLN A 89 12.04 4.11 -3.66
C GLN A 89 12.16 2.63 -4.04
N ASP A 90 13.38 2.10 -3.96
CA ASP A 90 13.64 0.68 -4.12
C ASP A 90 13.78 -0.03 -2.76
N LEU A 91 12.77 -0.83 -2.45
CA LEU A 91 12.65 -1.68 -1.27
C LEU A 91 12.68 -3.17 -1.66
N GLY A 92 13.07 -3.49 -2.91
CA GLY A 92 13.14 -4.83 -3.47
C GLY A 92 14.22 -5.69 -2.84
N GLY A 93 14.03 -7.01 -2.91
CA GLY A 93 14.96 -8.04 -2.39
C GLY A 93 15.13 -8.05 -0.86
N GLN A 94 14.50 -7.12 -0.15
CA GLN A 94 14.61 -6.96 1.30
C GLN A 94 13.43 -7.62 2.02
N SER A 95 13.65 -7.91 3.31
CA SER A 95 12.60 -8.42 4.18
C SER A 95 11.90 -7.30 4.93
N HIS A 96 10.61 -7.20 4.70
CA HIS A 96 9.64 -6.32 5.34
C HIS A 96 8.44 -7.11 5.88
N ALA A 97 8.64 -8.39 6.20
CA ALA A 97 7.58 -9.27 6.70
C ALA A 97 6.95 -8.70 7.98
N GLY A 98 5.62 -8.57 7.98
CA GLY A 98 4.87 -7.96 9.07
C GLY A 98 5.07 -6.45 9.25
N ALA A 99 5.78 -5.77 8.33
CA ALA A 99 5.91 -4.32 8.35
C ALA A 99 4.56 -3.64 8.09
N SER A 100 4.42 -2.40 8.57
CA SER A 100 3.23 -1.60 8.34
C SER A 100 3.54 -0.43 7.43
N PHE A 101 2.96 -0.47 6.23
CA PHE A 101 2.86 0.61 5.25
C PHE A 101 1.44 1.20 5.20
N ALA A 102 0.63 1.01 6.24
CA ALA A 102 -0.75 1.46 6.25
C ALA A 102 -0.85 2.99 6.08
N GLY A 103 -1.56 3.44 5.04
CA GLY A 103 -1.68 4.86 4.69
C GLY A 103 -0.38 5.52 4.21
N ALA A 104 0.64 4.75 3.82
CA ALA A 104 1.86 5.29 3.24
C ALA A 104 1.68 5.71 1.77
N LEU A 105 2.51 6.63 1.29
CA LEU A 105 2.65 6.95 -0.13
C LEU A 105 3.71 6.01 -0.71
N LEU A 106 3.28 5.14 -1.61
CA LEU A 106 4.07 4.06 -2.21
C LEU A 106 4.00 4.09 -3.75
N ARG A 107 3.64 5.25 -4.33
CA ARG A 107 3.52 5.38 -5.78
C ARG A 107 4.83 5.02 -6.45
N GLU A 108 4.78 4.10 -7.40
CA GLU A 108 5.95 3.64 -8.16
C GLU A 108 7.08 3.05 -7.29
N THR A 109 6.81 2.71 -6.02
CA THR A 109 7.78 2.04 -5.14
C THR A 109 8.05 0.63 -5.65
N ILE A 110 9.32 0.22 -5.60
CA ILE A 110 9.78 -1.08 -6.06
C ILE A 110 9.86 -2.03 -4.85
N PHE A 111 9.10 -3.11 -4.90
CA PHE A 111 9.13 -4.23 -3.96
C PHE A 111 9.50 -5.54 -4.66
N THR A 112 10.19 -5.47 -5.80
CA THR A 112 10.51 -6.66 -6.60
C THR A 112 11.31 -7.66 -5.77
N ASN A 113 10.87 -8.91 -5.71
CA ASN A 113 11.44 -9.98 -4.86
C ASN A 113 11.46 -9.67 -3.34
N ALA A 114 10.71 -8.69 -2.84
CA ALA A 114 10.67 -8.39 -1.41
C ALA A 114 9.88 -9.46 -0.62
N LEU A 115 10.27 -9.67 0.65
CA LEU A 115 9.50 -10.49 1.59
C LEU A 115 8.55 -9.58 2.37
N LEU A 116 7.26 -9.73 2.14
CA LEU A 116 6.17 -8.90 2.65
C LEU A 116 5.08 -9.75 3.32
N ASP A 117 5.40 -11.00 3.70
CA ASP A 117 4.46 -11.90 4.35
C ASP A 117 3.83 -11.21 5.56
N ARG A 118 2.49 -11.15 5.59
CA ARG A 118 1.68 -10.47 6.63
C ARG A 118 1.94 -8.97 6.79
N ALA A 119 2.61 -8.31 5.85
CA ALA A 119 2.75 -6.86 5.85
C ALA A 119 1.38 -6.18 5.65
N SER A 120 1.26 -4.94 6.12
CA SER A 120 0.03 -4.16 6.04
C SER A 120 0.19 -2.97 5.11
N PHE A 121 -0.54 -2.96 4.01
CA PHE A 121 -0.70 -1.87 3.03
C PHE A 121 -2.08 -1.21 3.13
N GLU A 122 -2.82 -1.47 4.22
CA GLU A 122 -4.19 -0.98 4.40
C GLU A 122 -4.29 0.54 4.17
N GLY A 123 -5.11 0.95 3.21
CA GLY A 123 -5.29 2.36 2.84
C GLY A 123 -4.07 3.07 2.23
N ALA A 124 -3.01 2.34 1.84
CA ALA A 124 -1.84 2.93 1.21
C ALA A 124 -2.12 3.45 -0.22
N GLU A 125 -1.40 4.50 -0.64
CA GLU A 125 -1.39 5.04 -2.00
C GLU A 125 -0.24 4.41 -2.78
N ALA A 126 -0.47 3.23 -3.36
CA ALA A 126 0.53 2.37 -4.01
C ALA A 126 0.27 2.22 -5.51
N GLU A 127 -0.23 3.28 -6.16
CA GLU A 127 -0.45 3.28 -7.60
C GLU A 127 0.86 2.99 -8.34
N ARG A 128 0.80 2.10 -9.32
CA ARG A 128 1.96 1.68 -10.14
C ARG A 128 3.15 1.12 -9.33
N ALA A 129 2.94 0.72 -8.08
CA ALA A 129 3.96 0.01 -7.31
C ALA A 129 4.35 -1.31 -8.00
N ILE A 130 5.61 -1.70 -7.89
CA ILE A 130 6.16 -2.88 -8.57
C ILE A 130 6.43 -3.98 -7.55
N LEU A 131 5.49 -4.88 -7.38
CA LEU A 131 5.52 -6.02 -6.44
C LEU A 131 5.82 -7.36 -7.14
N ARG A 132 6.48 -7.31 -8.29
CA ARG A 132 6.84 -8.51 -9.07
C ARG A 132 7.60 -9.51 -8.22
N LYS A 133 7.17 -10.78 -8.23
CA LYS A 133 7.79 -11.87 -7.48
C LYS A 133 7.91 -11.63 -5.96
N ALA A 134 7.18 -10.65 -5.43
CA ALA A 134 7.16 -10.40 -4.00
C ALA A 134 6.37 -11.49 -3.26
N ARG A 135 6.75 -11.77 -2.02
CA ARG A 135 6.02 -12.68 -1.14
C ARG A 135 5.10 -11.88 -0.23
N LEU A 136 3.80 -11.94 -0.48
CA LEU A 136 2.74 -11.20 0.20
C LEU A 136 1.74 -12.16 0.87
N ALA A 137 2.14 -13.39 1.18
CA ALA A 137 1.27 -14.36 1.83
C ALA A 137 0.67 -13.78 3.13
N GLY A 138 -0.67 -13.77 3.20
CA GLY A 138 -1.44 -13.19 4.29
C GLY A 138 -1.28 -11.67 4.50
N ALA A 139 -0.72 -10.93 3.53
CA ALA A 139 -0.63 -9.48 3.60
C ALA A 139 -2.02 -8.82 3.55
N ARG A 140 -2.13 -7.63 4.15
CA ARG A 140 -3.38 -6.85 4.22
C ARG A 140 -3.28 -5.62 3.34
N LEU A 141 -3.95 -5.61 2.20
CA LEU A 141 -4.01 -4.53 1.22
C LEU A 141 -5.42 -3.94 1.12
N ASP A 142 -6.25 -4.14 2.14
CA ASP A 142 -7.64 -3.65 2.17
C ASP A 142 -7.70 -2.12 1.99
N ALA A 143 -8.66 -1.66 1.19
CA ALA A 143 -8.90 -0.25 0.90
C ALA A 143 -7.69 0.56 0.37
N SER A 144 -6.65 -0.12 -0.14
CA SER A 144 -5.48 0.54 -0.76
C SER A 144 -5.78 1.02 -2.18
N ALA A 145 -5.06 2.03 -2.63
CA ALA A 145 -5.03 2.46 -4.02
C ALA A 145 -3.85 1.80 -4.74
N LEU A 146 -4.14 0.87 -5.64
CA LEU A 146 -3.20 -0.01 -6.33
C LEU A 146 -3.42 0.02 -7.85
N ALA A 147 -3.95 1.13 -8.36
CA ALA A 147 -4.22 1.27 -9.79
C ALA A 147 -2.91 1.10 -10.59
N GLY A 148 -2.93 0.21 -11.58
CA GLY A 148 -1.77 -0.13 -12.39
C GLY A 148 -0.60 -0.77 -11.63
N ALA A 149 -0.77 -1.21 -10.38
CA ALA A 149 0.29 -1.91 -9.65
C ALA A 149 0.57 -3.29 -10.29
N ASP A 150 1.83 -3.72 -10.20
CA ASP A 150 2.30 -4.94 -10.86
C ASP A 150 2.67 -6.01 -9.82
N PHE A 151 1.82 -7.02 -9.72
CA PHE A 151 1.94 -8.22 -8.89
C PHE A 151 2.35 -9.45 -9.71
N SER A 152 2.94 -9.28 -10.90
CA SER A 152 3.29 -10.43 -11.75
C SER A 152 4.19 -11.42 -10.99
N ASP A 153 3.83 -12.70 -11.05
CA ASP A 153 4.50 -13.80 -10.34
C ASP A 153 4.58 -13.63 -8.81
N ALA A 154 3.80 -12.74 -8.19
CA ALA A 154 3.78 -12.56 -6.74
C ALA A 154 3.00 -13.67 -6.02
N ASP A 155 3.41 -13.99 -4.80
CA ASP A 155 2.68 -14.87 -3.90
C ASP A 155 1.77 -14.03 -3.00
N LEU A 156 0.46 -14.13 -3.19
CA LEU A 156 -0.58 -13.46 -2.41
C LEU A 156 -1.49 -14.49 -1.71
N GLU A 157 -0.99 -15.69 -1.39
CA GLU A 157 -1.79 -16.73 -0.76
C GLU A 157 -2.46 -16.18 0.53
N GLY A 158 -3.78 -16.26 0.57
CA GLY A 158 -4.58 -15.80 1.72
C GLY A 158 -4.54 -14.29 2.00
N ALA A 159 -3.95 -13.47 1.12
CA ALA A 159 -3.92 -12.02 1.27
C ALA A 159 -5.33 -11.39 1.18
N THR A 160 -5.50 -10.21 1.78
CA THR A 160 -6.75 -9.43 1.69
C THR A 160 -6.55 -8.17 0.86
N LEU A 161 -7.41 -7.97 -0.14
CA LEU A 161 -7.45 -6.81 -1.04
C LEU A 161 -8.90 -6.28 -1.12
N ARG A 162 -9.64 -6.33 -0.01
CA ARG A 162 -11.06 -5.98 0.01
C ARG A 162 -11.22 -4.49 -0.24
N ALA A 163 -12.16 -4.13 -1.11
CA ALA A 163 -12.42 -2.75 -1.51
C ALA A 163 -11.18 -1.98 -2.06
N ALA A 164 -10.10 -2.67 -2.43
CA ALA A 164 -8.91 -2.06 -3.02
C ALA A 164 -9.22 -1.50 -4.42
N GLY A 165 -8.55 -0.40 -4.79
CA GLY A 165 -8.58 0.15 -6.14
C GLY A 165 -7.49 -0.50 -7.01
N LEU A 166 -7.86 -1.45 -7.86
CA LEU A 166 -6.99 -2.30 -8.66
C LEU A 166 -7.17 -2.08 -10.17
N ALA A 167 -7.71 -0.92 -10.58
CA ALA A 167 -7.96 -0.64 -12.00
C ALA A 167 -6.67 -0.79 -12.81
N GLY A 168 -6.70 -1.65 -13.84
CA GLY A 168 -5.54 -1.97 -14.67
C GLY A 168 -4.36 -2.64 -13.95
N ALA A 169 -4.52 -3.13 -12.72
CA ALA A 169 -3.47 -3.86 -12.02
C ALA A 169 -3.13 -5.18 -12.74
N ILE A 170 -1.88 -5.62 -12.61
CA ILE A 170 -1.36 -6.82 -13.28
C ILE A 170 -1.09 -7.89 -12.22
N PHE A 171 -1.78 -9.01 -12.32
CA PHE A 171 -1.62 -10.20 -11.47
C PHE A 171 -1.11 -11.40 -12.28
N ALA A 172 -0.53 -11.19 -13.46
CA ALA A 172 -0.14 -12.27 -14.36
C ALA A 172 0.70 -13.35 -13.62
N ARG A 173 0.20 -14.59 -13.61
CA ARG A 173 0.80 -15.75 -12.92
C ARG A 173 0.98 -15.62 -11.39
N ALA A 174 0.31 -14.67 -10.75
CA ALA A 174 0.32 -14.53 -9.29
C ALA A 174 -0.44 -15.67 -8.61
N ASP A 175 -0.04 -16.00 -7.39
CA ASP A 175 -0.80 -16.91 -6.52
C ASP A 175 -1.77 -16.13 -5.64
N LEU A 176 -3.06 -16.19 -5.97
CA LEU A 176 -4.19 -15.62 -5.22
C LEU A 176 -4.98 -16.72 -4.47
N THR A 177 -4.40 -17.88 -4.21
CA THR A 177 -5.07 -19.00 -3.56
C THR A 177 -5.67 -18.54 -2.23
N LYS A 178 -6.99 -18.72 -2.07
CA LYS A 178 -7.79 -18.27 -0.92
C LYS A 178 -7.72 -16.75 -0.60
N ALA A 179 -7.16 -15.93 -1.48
CA ALA A 179 -7.13 -14.48 -1.31
C ALA A 179 -8.54 -13.87 -1.35
N SER A 180 -8.70 -12.67 -0.79
CA SER A 180 -9.99 -11.98 -0.73
C SER A 180 -9.94 -10.62 -1.41
N LEU A 181 -10.51 -10.52 -2.60
CA LEU A 181 -10.69 -9.30 -3.39
C LEU A 181 -12.15 -8.80 -3.35
N SER A 182 -12.88 -9.12 -2.27
CA SER A 182 -14.31 -8.80 -2.17
C SER A 182 -14.54 -7.29 -2.24
N GLY A 183 -15.44 -6.86 -3.13
CA GLY A 183 -15.73 -5.44 -3.36
C GLY A 183 -14.60 -4.63 -4.01
N ALA A 184 -13.50 -5.26 -4.44
CA ALA A 184 -12.41 -4.56 -5.10
C ALA A 184 -12.85 -3.95 -6.45
N ARG A 185 -12.19 -2.87 -6.86
CA ARG A 185 -12.40 -2.19 -8.15
C ARG A 185 -11.25 -2.52 -9.09
N ALA A 186 -11.38 -3.62 -9.83
CA ALA A 186 -10.35 -4.21 -10.66
C ALA A 186 -10.75 -4.17 -12.15
N GLU A 187 -11.37 -3.07 -12.58
CA GLU A 187 -11.72 -2.85 -13.98
C GLU A 187 -10.46 -2.90 -14.87
N GLY A 188 -10.48 -3.72 -15.92
CA GLY A 188 -9.37 -3.90 -16.84
C GLY A 188 -8.13 -4.59 -16.26
N ALA A 189 -8.21 -5.17 -15.06
CA ALA A 189 -7.07 -5.86 -14.46
C ALA A 189 -6.72 -7.16 -15.20
N ASP A 190 -5.43 -7.51 -15.22
CA ASP A 190 -4.91 -8.72 -15.85
C ASP A 190 -4.68 -9.83 -14.81
N PHE A 191 -5.55 -10.83 -14.80
CA PHE A 191 -5.42 -12.06 -14.02
C PHE A 191 -5.00 -13.26 -14.89
N SER A 192 -4.28 -13.04 -15.99
CA SER A 192 -3.84 -14.13 -16.87
C SER A 192 -2.95 -15.14 -16.13
N GLY A 193 -3.33 -16.41 -16.18
CA GLY A 193 -2.58 -17.52 -15.58
C GLY A 193 -2.51 -17.49 -14.05
N VAL A 194 -3.37 -16.76 -13.35
CA VAL A 194 -3.37 -16.72 -11.87
C VAL A 194 -3.72 -18.08 -11.27
N TYR A 195 -3.15 -18.37 -10.09
CA TYR A 195 -3.62 -19.44 -9.22
C TYR A 195 -4.62 -18.87 -8.22
N ALA A 196 -5.91 -19.03 -8.43
CA ALA A 196 -6.96 -18.37 -7.63
C ALA A 196 -7.96 -19.39 -7.06
N THR A 197 -7.48 -20.58 -6.70
CA THR A 197 -8.32 -21.62 -6.10
C THR A 197 -8.94 -21.11 -4.79
N GLY A 198 -10.27 -21.13 -4.72
CA GLY A 198 -11.02 -20.65 -3.56
C GLY A 198 -10.92 -19.13 -3.30
N ALA A 199 -10.41 -18.34 -4.25
CA ALA A 199 -10.35 -16.89 -4.11
C ALA A 199 -11.76 -16.27 -4.01
N LYS A 200 -11.88 -15.20 -3.21
CA LYS A 200 -13.16 -14.51 -2.98
C LYS A 200 -13.18 -13.19 -3.72
N MET A 201 -14.02 -13.09 -4.75
CA MET A 201 -14.24 -11.90 -5.56
C MET A 201 -15.71 -11.41 -5.49
N THR A 202 -16.41 -11.77 -4.41
CA THR A 202 -17.81 -11.38 -4.18
C THR A 202 -17.98 -9.87 -4.27
N GLY A 203 -18.91 -9.41 -5.12
CA GLY A 203 -19.20 -7.98 -5.31
C GLY A 203 -18.07 -7.16 -5.94
N ALA A 204 -17.01 -7.80 -6.45
CA ALA A 204 -15.92 -7.09 -7.12
C ALA A 204 -16.36 -6.51 -8.46
N ARG A 205 -15.78 -5.38 -8.86
CA ARG A 205 -15.93 -4.80 -10.20
C ARG A 205 -14.77 -5.25 -11.05
N LEU A 206 -15.05 -6.11 -12.01
CA LEU A 206 -14.09 -6.84 -12.85
C LEU A 206 -14.43 -6.66 -14.34
N LYS A 207 -15.03 -5.51 -14.69
CA LYS A 207 -15.35 -5.19 -16.09
C LYS A 207 -14.09 -5.27 -16.92
N GLN A 208 -14.17 -5.94 -18.06
CA GLN A 208 -13.05 -6.10 -19.00
C GLN A 208 -11.77 -6.72 -18.38
N ALA A 209 -11.89 -7.40 -17.23
CA ALA A 209 -10.77 -8.11 -16.64
C ALA A 209 -10.41 -9.36 -17.48
N THR A 210 -9.14 -9.74 -17.48
CA THR A 210 -8.65 -10.91 -18.22
C THR A 210 -8.33 -12.05 -17.26
N PHE A 211 -8.94 -13.22 -17.46
CA PHE A 211 -8.70 -14.44 -16.68
C PHE A 211 -8.15 -15.57 -17.57
N THR A 212 -7.51 -15.25 -18.69
CA THR A 212 -7.01 -16.23 -19.65
C THR A 212 -6.08 -17.24 -18.97
N GLY A 213 -6.40 -18.53 -19.07
CA GLY A 213 -5.63 -19.61 -18.46
C GLY A 213 -5.59 -19.63 -16.92
N ALA A 214 -6.48 -18.90 -16.24
CA ALA A 214 -6.51 -18.83 -14.78
C ALA A 214 -7.05 -20.13 -14.13
N GLU A 215 -6.50 -20.50 -12.97
CA GLU A 215 -6.97 -21.60 -12.13
C GLU A 215 -7.97 -21.08 -11.08
N LEU A 216 -9.27 -21.17 -11.39
CA LEU A 216 -10.35 -20.54 -10.62
C LEU A 216 -11.26 -21.56 -9.91
N LYS A 217 -10.75 -22.76 -9.63
CA LYS A 217 -11.52 -23.82 -8.94
C LYS A 217 -12.09 -23.29 -7.62
N GLY A 218 -13.41 -23.36 -7.46
CA GLY A 218 -14.11 -22.90 -6.26
C GLY A 218 -14.03 -21.37 -6.00
N ALA A 219 -13.60 -20.57 -6.97
CA ALA A 219 -13.58 -19.12 -6.86
C ALA A 219 -15.01 -18.56 -6.73
N ARG A 220 -15.18 -17.48 -5.96
CA ARG A 220 -16.49 -16.88 -5.70
C ARG A 220 -16.64 -15.53 -6.37
N PHE A 221 -17.41 -15.51 -7.46
CA PHE A 221 -17.79 -14.31 -8.21
C PHE A 221 -19.20 -13.82 -7.88
N ALA A 222 -19.82 -14.31 -6.81
CA ALA A 222 -21.18 -13.92 -6.45
C ALA A 222 -21.35 -12.39 -6.43
N ARG A 223 -22.36 -11.87 -7.13
CA ARG A 223 -22.66 -10.43 -7.29
C ARG A 223 -21.53 -9.59 -7.92
N ALA A 224 -20.52 -10.21 -8.52
CA ALA A 224 -19.46 -9.49 -9.21
C ALA A 224 -19.96 -8.92 -10.55
N ASP A 225 -19.33 -7.83 -10.98
CA ASP A 225 -19.54 -7.26 -12.31
C ASP A 225 -18.41 -7.70 -13.24
N LEU A 226 -18.68 -8.70 -14.08
CA LEU A 226 -17.75 -9.31 -15.03
C LEU A 226 -18.04 -8.89 -16.47
N ALA A 227 -18.71 -7.76 -16.68
CA ALA A 227 -19.10 -7.36 -18.03
C ALA A 227 -17.89 -7.22 -18.95
N GLY A 228 -17.91 -7.91 -20.09
CA GLY A 228 -16.80 -7.93 -21.06
C GLY A 228 -15.52 -8.64 -20.60
N ALA A 229 -15.53 -9.37 -19.48
CA ALA A 229 -14.37 -10.13 -19.02
C ALA A 229 -14.09 -11.33 -19.93
N THR A 230 -12.83 -11.77 -20.01
CA THR A 230 -12.41 -12.93 -20.83
C THR A 230 -11.91 -14.07 -19.96
N PHE A 231 -12.39 -15.29 -20.22
CA PHE A 231 -12.07 -16.51 -19.47
C PHE A 231 -11.49 -17.64 -20.35
N ALA A 232 -10.85 -17.28 -21.48
CA ALA A 232 -10.31 -18.28 -22.41
C ALA A 232 -9.34 -19.24 -21.70
N GLY A 233 -9.64 -20.54 -21.71
CA GLY A 233 -8.83 -21.57 -21.04
C GLY A 233 -8.85 -21.54 -19.51
N ALA A 234 -9.68 -20.69 -18.88
CA ALA A 234 -9.78 -20.64 -17.43
C ALA A 234 -10.50 -21.88 -16.88
N LYS A 235 -10.04 -22.41 -15.74
CA LYS A 235 -10.65 -23.58 -15.09
C LYS A 235 -11.59 -23.15 -13.97
N LEU A 236 -12.88 -23.39 -14.15
CA LEU A 236 -13.97 -22.85 -13.33
C LEU A 236 -14.68 -23.91 -12.49
N ASP A 237 -14.11 -25.10 -12.30
CA ASP A 237 -14.75 -26.17 -11.53
C ASP A 237 -15.25 -25.69 -10.15
N GLY A 238 -16.56 -25.73 -9.95
CA GLY A 238 -17.20 -25.32 -8.68
C GLY A 238 -17.14 -23.82 -8.37
N ALA A 239 -16.76 -22.97 -9.32
CA ALA A 239 -16.85 -21.51 -9.19
C ALA A 239 -18.32 -21.04 -9.07
N ASP A 240 -18.55 -20.01 -8.27
CA ASP A 240 -19.88 -19.46 -7.97
C ASP A 240 -20.10 -18.12 -8.67
N PHE A 241 -21.08 -18.05 -9.59
CA PHE A 241 -21.47 -16.83 -10.32
C PHE A 241 -22.83 -16.29 -9.86
N SER A 242 -23.34 -16.68 -8.69
CA SER A 242 -24.68 -16.29 -8.22
C SER A 242 -24.84 -14.77 -8.15
N GLY A 243 -25.78 -14.22 -8.94
CA GLY A 243 -26.04 -12.79 -9.03
C GLY A 243 -24.96 -11.99 -9.79
N ALA A 244 -23.99 -12.64 -10.42
CA ALA A 244 -22.96 -11.96 -11.19
C ALA A 244 -23.50 -11.44 -12.53
N SER A 245 -23.00 -10.28 -12.98
CA SER A 245 -23.25 -9.80 -14.34
C SER A 245 -22.13 -10.30 -15.26
N ILE A 246 -22.45 -11.15 -16.23
CA ILE A 246 -21.52 -11.70 -17.23
C ILE A 246 -21.86 -11.19 -18.65
N ARG A 247 -22.54 -10.05 -18.75
CA ARG A 247 -22.93 -9.41 -20.02
C ARG A 247 -21.71 -9.14 -20.92
N GLY A 248 -21.75 -9.62 -22.15
CA GLY A 248 -20.64 -9.50 -23.10
C GLY A 248 -19.34 -10.22 -22.69
N ALA A 249 -19.34 -11.00 -21.60
CA ALA A 249 -18.16 -11.77 -21.20
C ALA A 249 -17.93 -12.93 -22.17
N ASP A 250 -16.66 -13.29 -22.38
CA ASP A 250 -16.27 -14.44 -23.16
C ASP A 250 -15.85 -15.60 -22.27
N LEU A 251 -16.76 -16.56 -22.11
CA LEU A 251 -16.53 -17.84 -21.42
C LEU A 251 -16.48 -19.02 -22.39
N SER A 252 -16.48 -18.79 -23.71
CA SER A 252 -16.62 -19.85 -24.72
C SER A 252 -15.59 -20.98 -24.61
N ALA A 253 -14.35 -20.63 -24.23
CA ALA A 253 -13.27 -21.58 -24.04
C ALA A 253 -12.95 -21.86 -22.56
N ALA A 254 -13.86 -21.54 -21.64
CA ALA A 254 -13.69 -21.86 -20.22
C ALA A 254 -13.94 -23.36 -19.97
N LEU A 255 -13.19 -23.93 -19.04
CA LEU A 255 -13.22 -25.34 -18.69
C LEU A 255 -13.94 -25.55 -17.34
N GLY A 256 -14.65 -26.66 -17.20
CA GLY A 256 -15.33 -27.01 -15.93
C GLY A 256 -16.51 -26.10 -15.57
N LEU A 257 -17.01 -25.30 -16.52
CA LEU A 257 -18.19 -24.45 -16.35
C LEU A 257 -19.46 -25.22 -16.67
N THR A 258 -20.48 -25.08 -15.83
CA THR A 258 -21.79 -25.75 -15.99
C THR A 258 -22.94 -24.74 -15.92
N THR A 259 -24.08 -25.09 -16.52
CA THR A 259 -25.32 -24.29 -16.43
C THR A 259 -25.73 -24.02 -14.98
N ALA A 260 -25.53 -24.99 -14.07
CA ALA A 260 -25.84 -24.83 -12.65
C ALA A 260 -25.06 -23.69 -11.98
N GLN A 261 -23.78 -23.51 -12.35
CA GLN A 261 -22.96 -22.41 -11.82
C GLN A 261 -23.43 -21.05 -12.29
N LEU A 262 -24.08 -20.97 -13.45
CA LEU A 262 -24.60 -19.75 -14.05
C LEU A 262 -26.08 -19.51 -13.77
N ALA A 263 -26.77 -20.40 -13.04
CA ALA A 263 -28.22 -20.34 -12.85
C ALA A 263 -28.73 -19.02 -12.24
N GLY A 264 -27.89 -18.33 -11.46
CA GLY A 264 -28.19 -17.02 -10.90
C GLY A 264 -27.46 -15.84 -11.56
N ALA A 265 -26.69 -16.07 -12.63
CA ALA A 265 -25.94 -15.03 -13.33
C ALA A 265 -26.83 -14.30 -14.34
N CYS A 266 -26.33 -13.18 -14.87
CA CYS A 266 -27.01 -12.35 -15.84
C CYS A 266 -26.16 -12.17 -17.11
N ALA A 267 -26.59 -12.78 -18.22
CA ALA A 267 -25.95 -12.74 -19.52
C ALA A 267 -26.74 -11.88 -20.53
N ASP A 268 -26.09 -11.39 -21.58
CA ASP A 268 -26.75 -10.72 -22.71
C ASP A 268 -26.46 -11.46 -24.03
N GLU A 269 -26.95 -10.94 -25.16
CA GLU A 269 -26.73 -11.52 -26.49
C GLU A 269 -25.27 -11.54 -26.95
N ARG A 270 -24.38 -10.81 -26.27
CA ARG A 270 -22.94 -10.75 -26.58
C ARG A 270 -22.14 -11.71 -25.70
N THR A 271 -22.71 -12.23 -24.62
CA THR A 271 -22.07 -13.23 -23.77
C THR A 271 -21.83 -14.50 -24.57
N ARG A 272 -20.58 -14.98 -24.57
CA ARG A 272 -20.19 -16.25 -25.21
C ARG A 272 -20.00 -17.33 -24.15
N LEU A 273 -20.64 -18.47 -24.33
CA LEU A 273 -20.59 -19.61 -23.41
C LEU A 273 -20.02 -20.86 -24.11
N PRO A 274 -19.48 -21.84 -23.36
CA PRO A 274 -19.12 -23.14 -23.91
C PRO A 274 -20.33 -23.87 -24.49
N ASP A 275 -20.09 -24.81 -25.40
CA ASP A 275 -21.14 -25.64 -25.98
C ASP A 275 -21.95 -26.38 -24.89
N GLY A 276 -23.28 -26.30 -24.98
CA GLY A 276 -24.20 -26.96 -24.04
C GLY A 276 -24.37 -26.25 -22.68
N VAL A 277 -23.69 -25.13 -22.46
CA VAL A 277 -23.85 -24.31 -21.24
C VAL A 277 -24.80 -23.15 -21.52
N GLU A 278 -25.76 -22.95 -20.62
CA GLU A 278 -26.75 -21.88 -20.71
C GLU A 278 -26.67 -20.95 -19.49
N ALA A 279 -27.15 -19.71 -19.65
CA ALA A 279 -27.26 -18.72 -18.58
C ALA A 279 -28.53 -17.87 -18.75
N PRO A 280 -29.14 -17.39 -17.65
CA PRO A 280 -30.27 -16.47 -17.71
C PRO A 280 -29.90 -15.17 -18.43
N ARG A 281 -30.85 -14.64 -19.21
CA ARG A 281 -30.68 -13.37 -19.89
C ARG A 281 -31.31 -12.22 -19.12
N CYS A 282 -30.56 -11.14 -19.00
CA CYS A 282 -31.01 -9.83 -18.56
C CYS A 282 -30.05 -8.75 -19.08
#